data_AF-A0A7C1Z4B9-F1
#
_entry.id   AF-A0A7C1Z4B9-F1
#
_cell.length_a   1.000
_cell.length_b   1.000
_cell.length_c   1.000
_cell.angle_alpha   90.00
_cell.angle_beta   90.00
_cell.angle_gamma   90.00
#
_symmetry.space_group_name_H-M   'P 1'
#
loop_
_entity.id
_entity.type
_entity.pdbx_description
1 polymer ?
#
loop_
_entity_poly.entity_id
_entity_poly.type
_entity_poly.pdbx_seq_one_letter_code
_entity_poly.pdbx_strand_id
1 'polypeptide(L)'
;MTDTLKLVEETLGGGDLRKKPRAVLLLKLCQLSQVLLPELSWHYWERLQPIGKYLPAEYKEEYKELRAALDPDNYKNKGFVSNIIAEINTACEKAAASPKDAIELFQKCEQRLKKRWWSFGKSPAWIALIKAWGQVDRKAAIRLIGKMPKSARKNLLVQWNKNNPLSPEEWEMVCQHSGFFGDIESVVEEMLDQTDSKMCLPSKLAKKVANRLRNEITAVGEDITDSKRKKALEKYERLVEHIAQDESNLAKSLMRELFSTITKTGHLFGEEFPKGFSLLCRIVSGWVSLDKTNEAAVKFILEKTPKFLRDFALAQWYGMVPETMEEVEVVYKELLSKVSSTFNVEVWFLVTLVRRGMGIEAITVANSSENKKDLLPRLRRAWICEHPETARRILRAEDFQDDLIGQFLMMPSVEERFNFLRDRTQKGSISLPTELWTKPDVLSCKSLLVSIYWRNTKKEEQFDAYLRLHGYDYYGYEDVDPYLLTTLLYWDDKHPQEVASLLTHMWEVMKPSDFDLANDIVRNVIFERCRTLFAAHPRSLIDFIEWFKRKLVDQPLQYTTYNTA
;
A
#
# COMPACT_ATOMS: atom_id res chain seq x y z
N MET A 1 38.86 -22.28 -14.97
CA MET A 1 38.90 -20.99 -15.71
C MET A 1 40.27 -20.32 -15.59
N THR A 2 40.93 -20.45 -14.43
CA THR A 2 42.27 -19.91 -14.12
C THR A 2 43.40 -20.45 -15.01
N ASP A 3 43.42 -21.75 -15.35
CA ASP A 3 44.50 -22.34 -16.16
C ASP A 3 44.45 -21.91 -17.64
N THR A 4 43.25 -21.70 -18.19
CA THR A 4 43.07 -21.26 -19.58
C THR A 4 43.48 -19.80 -19.78
N LEU A 5 43.14 -18.93 -18.82
CA LEU A 5 43.57 -17.53 -18.82
C LEU A 5 45.09 -17.41 -18.70
N LYS A 6 45.71 -18.22 -17.84
CA LYS A 6 47.17 -18.26 -17.68
C LYS A 6 47.88 -18.70 -18.96
N LEU A 7 47.37 -19.74 -19.64
CA LEU A 7 47.89 -20.20 -20.94
C LEU A 7 47.74 -19.11 -22.03
N VAL A 8 46.62 -18.39 -22.05
CA VAL A 8 46.41 -17.27 -22.97
C VAL A 8 47.39 -16.12 -22.70
N GLU A 9 47.63 -15.77 -21.43
CA GLU A 9 48.61 -14.75 -21.04
C GLU A 9 50.05 -15.13 -21.43
N GLU A 10 50.45 -16.38 -21.18
CA GLU A 10 51.76 -16.92 -21.57
C GLU A 10 51.93 -16.89 -23.10
N THR A 11 50.89 -17.25 -23.85
CA THR A 11 50.90 -17.23 -25.32
C THR A 11 50.98 -15.79 -25.87
N LEU A 12 50.32 -14.82 -25.22
CA LEU A 12 50.38 -13.40 -25.57
C LEU A 12 51.71 -12.74 -25.18
N GLY A 13 52.36 -13.22 -24.11
CA GLY A 13 53.66 -12.75 -23.62
C GLY A 13 54.86 -13.35 -24.34
N GLY A 14 54.76 -14.58 -24.87
CA GLY A 14 55.83 -15.28 -25.59
C GLY A 14 56.17 -14.69 -26.97
N GLY A 15 57.21 -15.18 -27.63
CA GLY A 15 57.63 -14.76 -28.98
C GLY A 15 56.87 -15.45 -30.13
N ASP A 16 56.06 -16.47 -29.83
CA ASP A 16 55.62 -17.47 -30.81
C ASP A 16 54.48 -17.01 -31.73
N LEU A 17 53.67 -16.05 -31.28
CA LEU A 17 52.57 -15.49 -32.07
C LEU A 17 53.06 -14.38 -33.02
N ARG A 18 52.92 -14.62 -34.33
CA ARG A 18 53.12 -13.59 -35.36
C ARG A 18 52.22 -12.37 -35.10
N LYS A 19 52.68 -11.18 -35.51
CA LYS A 19 52.01 -9.88 -35.20
C LYS A 19 50.55 -9.80 -35.65
N LYS A 20 50.18 -10.39 -36.79
CA LYS A 20 48.81 -10.40 -37.32
C LYS A 20 47.85 -11.22 -36.44
N PRO A 21 48.07 -12.53 -36.21
CA PRO A 21 47.26 -13.32 -35.29
C PRO A 21 47.21 -12.74 -33.87
N ARG A 22 48.32 -12.21 -33.36
CA ARG A 22 48.37 -11.56 -32.04
C ARG A 22 47.44 -10.36 -31.95
N ALA A 23 47.43 -9.50 -32.97
CA ALA A 23 46.56 -8.33 -33.00
C ALA A 23 45.07 -8.73 -33.05
N VAL A 24 44.72 -9.74 -33.83
CA VAL A 24 43.33 -10.25 -33.88
C VAL A 24 42.91 -10.85 -32.53
N LEU A 25 43.78 -11.65 -31.92
CA LEU A 25 43.50 -12.25 -30.61
C LEU A 25 43.34 -11.18 -29.52
N LEU A 26 44.23 -10.19 -29.45
CA LEU A 26 44.12 -9.09 -28.50
C LEU A 26 42.87 -8.24 -28.72
N LEU A 27 42.46 -8.01 -29.99
CA LEU A 27 41.19 -7.35 -30.30
C LEU A 27 40.00 -8.14 -29.73
N LYS A 28 39.98 -9.46 -29.90
CA LYS A 28 38.91 -10.33 -29.37
C LYS A 28 38.92 -10.39 -27.85
N LEU A 29 40.10 -10.39 -27.22
CA LEU A 29 40.22 -10.37 -25.75
C LEU A 29 39.81 -9.03 -25.14
N CYS A 30 40.12 -7.89 -25.79
CA CYS A 30 39.57 -6.59 -25.40
C CYS A 30 38.03 -6.62 -25.45
N GLN A 31 37.45 -7.16 -26.52
CA GLN A 31 36.01 -7.25 -26.70
C GLN A 31 35.35 -8.18 -25.66
N LEU A 32 36.00 -9.28 -25.29
CA LEU A 32 35.49 -10.24 -24.29
C LEU A 32 35.61 -9.70 -22.86
N SER A 33 36.74 -9.09 -22.51
CA SER A 33 36.99 -8.55 -21.17
C SER A 33 36.07 -7.39 -20.81
N GLN A 34 35.69 -6.52 -21.75
CA GLN A 34 34.67 -5.49 -21.52
C GLN A 34 33.32 -6.03 -21.00
N VAL A 35 33.01 -7.31 -21.29
CA VAL A 35 31.74 -7.95 -20.92
C VAL A 35 31.86 -8.77 -19.64
N LEU A 36 32.98 -9.47 -19.46
CA LEU A 36 33.13 -10.46 -18.40
C LEU A 36 33.97 -9.98 -17.20
N LEU A 37 35.00 -9.17 -17.45
CA LEU A 37 35.97 -8.68 -16.46
C LEU A 37 36.48 -7.29 -16.88
N PRO A 38 35.67 -6.21 -16.69
CA PRO A 38 35.93 -4.88 -17.23
C PRO A 38 37.31 -4.31 -16.86
N GLU A 39 37.82 -4.66 -15.68
CA GLU A 39 39.16 -4.32 -15.18
C GLU A 39 40.31 -4.83 -16.07
N LEU A 40 40.12 -5.90 -16.84
CA LEU A 40 41.12 -6.44 -17.77
C LEU A 40 41.03 -5.83 -19.18
N SER A 41 39.97 -5.07 -19.48
CA SER A 41 39.77 -4.49 -20.81
C SER A 41 40.85 -3.47 -21.18
N TRP A 42 41.29 -2.68 -20.19
CA TRP A 42 42.40 -1.75 -20.36
C TRP A 42 43.74 -2.47 -20.55
N HIS A 43 43.96 -3.57 -19.81
CA HIS A 43 45.18 -4.38 -19.90
C HIS A 43 45.42 -4.93 -21.32
N TYR A 44 44.37 -5.47 -21.96
CA TYR A 44 44.48 -5.95 -23.34
C TYR A 44 44.56 -4.82 -24.37
N TRP A 45 43.91 -3.69 -24.08
CA TRP A 45 43.90 -2.52 -24.96
C TRP A 45 45.29 -1.90 -25.11
N GLU A 46 46.02 -1.70 -24.01
CA GLU A 46 47.40 -1.20 -24.02
C GLU A 46 48.33 -2.08 -24.87
N ARG A 47 48.11 -3.39 -24.88
CA ARG A 47 48.89 -4.36 -25.67
C ARG A 47 48.48 -4.38 -27.14
N LEU A 48 47.21 -4.08 -27.44
CA LEU A 48 46.68 -4.04 -28.81
C LEU A 48 47.10 -2.76 -29.55
N GLN A 49 47.04 -1.60 -28.88
CA GLN A 49 47.35 -0.29 -29.48
C GLN A 49 48.63 -0.25 -30.34
N PRO A 50 49.81 -0.71 -29.85
CA PRO A 50 51.06 -0.62 -30.62
C PRO A 50 51.09 -1.55 -31.84
N ILE A 51 50.25 -2.59 -31.86
CA ILE A 51 50.20 -3.59 -32.94
C ILE A 51 48.92 -3.54 -33.77
N GLY A 52 47.98 -2.63 -33.48
CA GLY A 52 46.69 -2.52 -34.17
C GLY A 52 46.82 -2.28 -35.68
N LYS A 53 47.93 -1.69 -36.15
CA LYS A 53 48.22 -1.54 -37.59
C LYS A 53 48.35 -2.87 -38.35
N TYR A 54 48.63 -3.96 -37.64
CA TYR A 54 48.74 -5.29 -38.21
C TYR A 54 47.40 -6.00 -38.33
N LEU A 55 46.28 -5.41 -37.89
CA LEU A 55 44.96 -5.98 -38.08
C LEU A 55 44.58 -6.09 -39.57
N PRO A 56 44.05 -7.24 -40.01
CA PRO A 56 43.44 -7.40 -41.34
C PRO A 56 42.35 -6.34 -41.60
N ALA A 57 42.08 -6.05 -42.88
CA ALA A 57 41.17 -4.98 -43.28
C ALA A 57 39.75 -5.15 -42.70
N GLU A 58 39.27 -6.38 -42.60
CA GLU A 58 37.97 -6.73 -42.00
C GLU A 58 37.83 -6.32 -40.52
N TYR A 59 38.93 -6.19 -39.78
CA TYR A 59 38.93 -5.84 -38.35
C TYR A 59 39.27 -4.37 -38.08
N LYS A 60 39.55 -3.56 -39.12
CA LYS A 60 39.94 -2.15 -38.93
C LYS A 60 38.81 -1.29 -38.37
N GLU A 61 37.57 -1.56 -38.77
CA GLU A 61 36.41 -0.84 -38.21
C GLU A 61 36.11 -1.28 -36.78
N GLU A 62 36.22 -2.57 -36.47
CA GLU A 62 36.09 -3.08 -35.08
C GLU A 62 37.12 -2.44 -34.15
N TYR A 63 38.36 -2.24 -34.62
CA TYR A 63 39.42 -1.58 -33.88
C TYR A 63 39.15 -0.09 -33.64
N LYS A 64 38.60 0.62 -34.63
CA LYS A 64 38.20 2.04 -34.47
C LYS A 64 37.04 2.18 -33.47
N GLU A 65 36.08 1.27 -33.51
CA GLU A 65 34.92 1.28 -32.60
C GLU A 65 35.35 0.94 -31.15
N LEU A 66 36.22 -0.05 -30.97
CA LEU A 66 36.81 -0.38 -29.66
C LEU A 66 37.61 0.81 -29.09
N ARG A 67 38.41 1.47 -29.95
CA ARG A 67 39.15 2.69 -29.59
C ARG A 67 38.22 3.79 -29.09
N ALA A 68 37.11 4.04 -29.79
CA ALA A 68 36.14 5.06 -29.41
C ALA A 68 35.41 4.76 -28.09
N ALA A 69 35.28 3.48 -27.73
CA ALA A 69 34.64 3.07 -26.48
C ALA A 69 35.58 3.16 -25.25
N LEU A 70 36.89 2.97 -25.45
CA LEU A 70 37.89 2.95 -24.37
C LEU A 70 38.66 4.26 -24.20
N ASP A 71 38.67 5.13 -25.22
CA ASP A 71 39.36 6.43 -25.22
C ASP A 71 38.38 7.56 -25.64
N PRO A 72 37.46 7.96 -24.74
CA PRO A 72 36.31 8.82 -25.06
C PRO A 72 36.65 10.28 -25.36
N ASP A 73 37.85 10.77 -25.01
CA ASP A 73 38.26 12.15 -25.26
C ASP A 73 38.52 12.45 -26.75
N ASN A 74 38.51 11.43 -27.62
CA ASN A 74 38.97 11.56 -29.00
C ASN A 74 37.89 11.44 -30.11
N TYR A 75 36.58 11.28 -29.80
CA TYR A 75 35.58 11.09 -30.86
C TYR A 75 34.23 11.79 -30.65
N LYS A 76 34.10 13.00 -31.24
CA LYS A 76 32.82 13.69 -31.49
C LYS A 76 32.07 13.04 -32.67
N ASN A 77 30.82 12.61 -32.45
CA ASN A 77 29.74 12.48 -33.46
C ASN A 77 30.03 11.75 -34.79
N LYS A 78 30.66 10.57 -34.81
CA LYS A 78 30.67 9.70 -36.00
C LYS A 78 30.58 8.22 -35.62
N GLY A 79 29.52 7.53 -36.05
CA GLY A 79 29.36 6.09 -35.80
C GLY A 79 28.03 5.54 -36.31
N PHE A 80 27.96 4.21 -36.52
CA PHE A 80 26.79 3.52 -37.06
C PHE A 80 25.48 3.83 -36.32
N VAL A 81 25.50 3.85 -34.99
CA VAL A 81 24.32 4.14 -34.14
C VAL A 81 23.83 5.58 -34.33
N SER A 82 24.75 6.55 -34.40
CA SER A 82 24.42 7.96 -34.62
C SER A 82 23.82 8.19 -36.01
N ASN A 83 24.35 7.52 -37.04
CA ASN A 83 23.79 7.56 -38.40
C ASN A 83 22.37 6.98 -38.44
N ILE A 84 22.13 5.83 -37.80
CA ILE A 84 20.78 5.24 -37.74
C ILE A 84 19.80 6.16 -37.01
N ILE A 85 20.20 6.77 -35.89
CA ILE A 85 19.33 7.72 -35.16
C ILE A 85 19.03 8.96 -36.01
N ALA A 86 20.01 9.50 -36.72
CA ALA A 86 19.79 10.64 -37.62
C ALA A 86 18.82 10.29 -38.76
N GLU A 87 18.95 9.10 -39.35
CA GLU A 87 18.03 8.60 -40.37
C GLU A 87 16.60 8.41 -39.82
N ILE A 88 16.46 7.90 -38.59
CA ILE A 88 15.16 7.76 -37.91
C ILE A 88 14.53 9.13 -37.69
N ASN A 89 15.28 10.12 -37.18
CA ASN A 89 14.75 11.47 -36.96
C ASN A 89 14.30 12.12 -38.27
N THR A 90 15.08 11.97 -39.34
CA THR A 90 14.71 12.45 -40.69
C THR A 90 13.41 11.79 -41.19
N ALA A 91 13.22 10.50 -40.91
CA ALA A 91 12.00 9.78 -41.26
C ALA A 91 10.79 10.26 -40.44
N CYS A 92 10.98 10.55 -39.14
CA CYS A 92 9.94 11.14 -38.29
C CYS A 92 9.46 12.51 -38.79
N GLU A 93 10.39 13.39 -39.21
CA GLU A 93 10.04 14.71 -39.78
C GLU A 93 9.19 14.59 -41.05
N LYS A 94 9.43 13.56 -41.86
CA LYS A 94 8.69 13.29 -43.10
C LYS A 94 7.39 12.52 -42.89
N ALA A 95 7.20 11.87 -41.74
CA ALA A 95 6.07 10.98 -41.49
C ALA A 95 4.71 11.70 -41.56
N ALA A 96 4.65 12.99 -41.23
CA ALA A 96 3.43 13.80 -41.35
C ALA A 96 2.99 14.02 -42.81
N ALA A 97 3.94 14.07 -43.75
CA ALA A 97 3.68 14.31 -45.18
C ALA A 97 3.55 13.00 -45.99
N SER A 98 4.30 11.96 -45.62
CA SER A 98 4.24 10.64 -46.28
C SER A 98 4.50 9.51 -45.28
N PRO A 99 3.43 8.93 -44.69
CA PRO A 99 3.56 7.82 -43.75
C PRO A 99 4.21 6.57 -44.37
N LYS A 100 3.97 6.30 -45.65
CA LYS A 100 4.53 5.14 -46.36
C LYS A 100 6.05 5.23 -46.47
N ASP A 101 6.59 6.39 -46.80
CA ASP A 101 8.04 6.58 -46.94
C ASP A 101 8.76 6.46 -45.59
N ALA A 102 8.12 6.94 -44.52
CA ALA A 102 8.64 6.78 -43.16
C ALA A 102 8.70 5.30 -42.75
N ILE A 103 7.65 4.51 -43.06
CA ILE A 103 7.59 3.06 -42.81
C ILE A 103 8.73 2.33 -43.52
N GLU A 104 8.97 2.62 -44.80
CA GLU A 104 10.07 1.99 -45.57
C GLU A 104 11.45 2.31 -44.96
N LEU A 105 11.67 3.56 -44.55
CA LEU A 105 12.91 3.99 -43.89
C LEU A 105 13.11 3.30 -42.54
N PHE A 106 12.05 3.17 -41.74
CA PHE A 106 12.11 2.44 -40.47
C PHE A 106 12.41 0.95 -40.67
N GLN A 107 11.80 0.29 -41.65
CA GLN A 107 12.10 -1.10 -42.01
C GLN A 107 13.56 -1.27 -42.45
N LYS A 108 14.09 -0.32 -43.24
CA LYS A 108 15.50 -0.32 -43.66
C LYS A 108 16.44 -0.16 -42.45
N CYS A 109 16.13 0.73 -41.51
CA CYS A 109 16.88 0.90 -40.27
C CYS A 109 16.84 -0.39 -39.42
N GLU A 110 15.66 -1.01 -39.28
CA GLU A 110 15.48 -2.27 -38.57
C GLU A 110 16.33 -3.41 -39.17
N GLN A 111 16.28 -3.59 -40.49
CA GLN A 111 17.07 -4.61 -41.18
C GLN A 111 18.57 -4.39 -40.98
N ARG A 112 19.04 -3.14 -41.01
CA ARG A 112 20.45 -2.80 -40.74
C ARG A 112 20.84 -3.11 -39.30
N LEU A 113 19.97 -2.81 -38.33
CA LEU A 113 20.19 -3.15 -36.92
C LEU A 113 20.21 -4.67 -36.70
N LYS A 114 19.38 -5.44 -37.43
CA LYS A 114 19.34 -6.92 -37.38
C LYS A 114 20.54 -7.59 -38.06
N LYS A 115 20.97 -7.12 -39.25
CA LYS A 115 22.03 -7.73 -40.06
C LYS A 115 23.42 -7.67 -39.41
N ARG A 116 23.67 -6.67 -38.57
CA ARG A 116 24.99 -6.50 -37.94
C ARG A 116 25.13 -7.47 -36.75
N TRP A 117 26.12 -8.35 -36.74
CA TRP A 117 26.24 -9.45 -35.77
C TRP A 117 26.58 -9.02 -34.32
N TRP A 118 27.06 -7.79 -34.10
CA TRP A 118 27.44 -7.31 -32.76
C TRP A 118 26.21 -6.90 -31.92
N SER A 119 26.11 -7.36 -30.67
CA SER A 119 24.95 -7.11 -29.77
C SER A 119 25.05 -5.84 -28.92
N PHE A 120 26.22 -5.20 -28.83
CA PHE A 120 26.48 -4.11 -27.87
C PHE A 120 26.35 -2.71 -28.52
N GLY A 121 25.95 -1.70 -27.74
CA GLY A 121 25.82 -0.30 -28.20
C GLY A 121 24.60 0.05 -29.07
N LYS A 122 23.80 -0.95 -29.50
CA LYS A 122 22.60 -0.72 -30.35
C LYS A 122 21.38 -0.21 -29.58
N SER A 123 21.38 -0.30 -28.26
CA SER A 123 20.21 0.05 -27.43
C SER A 123 19.65 1.45 -27.71
N PRO A 124 20.46 2.52 -27.85
CA PRO A 124 19.95 3.85 -28.19
C PRO A 124 19.25 3.90 -29.55
N ALA A 125 19.79 3.23 -30.58
CA ALA A 125 19.17 3.15 -31.90
C ALA A 125 17.88 2.33 -31.88
N TRP A 126 17.83 1.22 -31.12
CA TRP A 126 16.59 0.45 -30.92
C TRP A 126 15.52 1.27 -30.21
N ILE A 127 15.87 1.98 -29.13
CA ILE A 127 14.93 2.86 -28.41
C ILE A 127 14.39 3.95 -29.34
N ALA A 128 15.26 4.62 -30.10
CA ALA A 128 14.84 5.65 -31.06
C ALA A 128 13.90 5.09 -32.13
N LEU A 129 14.25 3.94 -32.72
CA LEU A 129 13.45 3.30 -33.76
C LEU A 129 12.07 2.87 -33.25
N ILE A 130 11.99 2.33 -32.03
CA ILE A 130 10.72 1.86 -31.45
C ILE A 130 9.83 3.03 -31.07
N LYS A 131 10.40 4.13 -30.54
CA LYS A 131 9.64 5.36 -30.29
C LYS A 131 9.09 5.95 -31.60
N ALA A 132 9.89 5.98 -32.65
CA ALA A 132 9.50 6.44 -33.97
C ALA A 132 8.37 5.59 -34.57
N TRP A 133 8.50 4.26 -34.53
CA TRP A 133 7.42 3.34 -34.91
C TRP A 133 6.14 3.63 -34.11
N GLY A 134 6.23 3.87 -32.80
CA GLY A 134 5.08 4.14 -31.95
C GLY A 134 4.22 5.34 -32.37
N GLN A 135 4.78 6.28 -33.14
CA GLN A 135 4.08 7.45 -33.66
C GLN A 135 3.34 7.18 -34.98
N VAL A 136 3.71 6.13 -35.72
CA VAL A 136 3.19 5.84 -37.07
C VAL A 136 2.42 4.52 -37.10
N ASP A 137 2.99 3.45 -36.52
CA ASP A 137 2.39 2.13 -36.37
C ASP A 137 2.79 1.54 -35.01
N ARG A 138 1.90 1.70 -34.03
CA ARG A 138 2.10 1.21 -32.66
C ARG A 138 2.24 -0.32 -32.60
N LYS A 139 1.58 -1.08 -33.48
CA LYS A 139 1.71 -2.55 -33.52
C LYS A 139 3.10 -2.97 -33.99
N ALA A 140 3.65 -2.29 -34.99
CA ALA A 140 5.04 -2.51 -35.42
C ALA A 140 6.03 -2.18 -34.30
N ALA A 141 5.80 -1.10 -33.55
CA ALA A 141 6.61 -0.74 -32.38
C ALA A 141 6.59 -1.84 -31.31
N ILE A 142 5.42 -2.37 -30.99
CA ILE A 142 5.25 -3.43 -29.97
C ILE A 142 6.00 -4.72 -30.36
N ARG A 143 6.02 -5.11 -31.65
CA ARG A 143 6.78 -6.28 -32.12
C ARG A 143 8.28 -6.19 -31.80
N LEU A 144 8.81 -4.99 -31.71
CA LEU A 144 10.22 -4.72 -31.44
C LEU A 144 10.51 -4.43 -29.96
N ILE A 145 9.50 -4.36 -29.09
CA ILE A 145 9.63 -3.89 -27.72
C ILE A 145 10.59 -4.73 -26.86
N GLY A 146 10.74 -6.01 -27.19
CA GLY A 146 11.71 -6.93 -26.59
C GLY A 146 13.18 -6.51 -26.77
N LYS A 147 13.47 -5.64 -27.76
CA LYS A 147 14.82 -5.11 -28.02
C LYS A 147 15.18 -3.90 -27.15
N MET A 148 14.22 -3.35 -26.38
CA MET A 148 14.49 -2.26 -25.44
C MET A 148 14.91 -2.77 -24.05
N PRO A 149 15.77 -2.02 -23.35
CA PRO A 149 16.02 -2.23 -21.92
C PRO A 149 14.74 -2.11 -21.08
N LYS A 150 14.72 -2.82 -19.95
CA LYS A 150 13.59 -2.93 -19.02
C LYS A 150 12.98 -1.58 -18.62
N SER A 151 13.80 -0.67 -18.09
CA SER A 151 13.35 0.66 -17.63
C SER A 151 12.78 1.51 -18.76
N ALA A 152 13.44 1.50 -19.93
CA ALA A 152 12.97 2.25 -21.10
C ALA A 152 11.65 1.71 -21.65
N ARG A 153 11.46 0.39 -21.64
CA ARG A 153 10.21 -0.26 -22.05
C ARG A 153 9.04 0.13 -21.13
N LYS A 154 9.25 0.02 -19.82
CA LYS A 154 8.24 0.36 -18.81
C LYS A 154 7.76 1.80 -18.97
N ASN A 155 8.68 2.76 -19.04
CA ASN A 155 8.35 4.18 -19.23
C ASN A 155 7.58 4.44 -20.53
N LEU A 156 7.96 3.75 -21.62
CA LEU A 156 7.30 3.90 -22.92
C LEU A 156 5.86 3.37 -22.89
N LEU A 157 5.62 2.21 -22.28
CA LEU A 157 4.29 1.62 -22.17
C LEU A 157 3.34 2.49 -21.33
N VAL A 158 3.84 3.02 -20.20
CA VAL A 158 3.09 3.98 -19.37
C VAL A 158 2.73 5.24 -20.16
N GLN A 159 3.70 5.80 -20.90
CA GLN A 159 3.46 6.98 -21.73
C GLN A 159 2.45 6.71 -22.85
N TRP A 160 2.54 5.56 -23.53
CA TRP A 160 1.59 5.19 -24.57
C TRP A 160 0.19 5.03 -24.01
N ASN A 161 0.02 4.29 -22.90
CA ASN A 161 -1.29 4.08 -22.31
C ASN A 161 -1.93 5.39 -21.83
N LYS A 162 -1.13 6.30 -21.26
CA LYS A 162 -1.60 7.62 -20.80
C LYS A 162 -2.14 8.48 -21.95
N ASN A 163 -1.48 8.45 -23.10
CA ASN A 163 -1.88 9.27 -24.26
C ASN A 163 -3.03 8.64 -25.05
N ASN A 164 -2.98 7.32 -25.22
CA ASN A 164 -4.00 6.54 -25.91
C ASN A 164 -3.96 5.11 -25.35
N PRO A 165 -4.96 4.69 -24.55
CA PRO A 165 -4.97 3.37 -23.91
C PRO A 165 -4.63 2.24 -24.87
N LEU A 166 -3.82 1.29 -24.40
CA LEU A 166 -3.47 0.11 -25.18
C LEU A 166 -4.69 -0.82 -25.26
N SER A 167 -4.99 -1.32 -26.46
CA SER A 167 -6.08 -2.28 -26.65
C SER A 167 -5.74 -3.65 -26.06
N PRO A 168 -6.73 -4.53 -25.80
CA PRO A 168 -6.47 -5.90 -25.35
C PRO A 168 -5.51 -6.67 -26.28
N GLU A 169 -5.64 -6.52 -27.60
CA GLU A 169 -4.75 -7.15 -28.59
C GLU A 169 -3.32 -6.59 -28.51
N GLU A 170 -3.18 -5.28 -28.29
CA GLU A 170 -1.87 -4.65 -28.12
C GLU A 170 -1.18 -5.14 -26.84
N TRP A 171 -1.93 -5.32 -25.75
CA TRP A 171 -1.42 -5.93 -24.52
C TRP A 171 -0.98 -7.37 -24.72
N GLU A 172 -1.73 -8.17 -25.48
CA GLU A 172 -1.32 -9.53 -25.84
C GLU A 172 -0.03 -9.53 -26.65
N MET A 173 0.11 -8.62 -27.62
CA MET A 173 1.35 -8.46 -28.39
C MET A 173 2.52 -8.05 -27.48
N VAL A 174 2.30 -7.14 -26.52
CA VAL A 174 3.32 -6.78 -25.52
C VAL A 174 3.73 -8.00 -24.70
N CYS A 175 2.78 -8.82 -24.27
CA CYS A 175 3.04 -10.08 -23.56
C CYS A 175 3.86 -11.07 -24.39
N GLN A 176 3.56 -11.19 -25.69
CA GLN A 176 4.28 -12.10 -26.60
C GLN A 176 5.70 -11.63 -26.89
N HIS A 177 5.93 -10.32 -27.02
CA HIS A 177 7.19 -9.76 -27.53
C HIS A 177 8.12 -9.17 -26.47
N SER A 178 7.67 -9.04 -25.22
CA SER A 178 8.48 -8.55 -24.10
C SER A 178 9.53 -9.56 -23.60
N GLY A 179 9.43 -10.84 -23.96
CA GLY A 179 10.37 -11.90 -23.60
C GLY A 179 10.02 -12.61 -22.26
N PHE A 180 10.83 -13.61 -21.90
CA PHE A 180 10.59 -14.56 -20.79
C PHE A 180 10.70 -13.98 -19.36
N PHE A 181 10.92 -12.67 -19.19
CA PHE A 181 11.12 -12.05 -17.88
C PHE A 181 9.87 -11.25 -17.48
N GLY A 182 9.15 -11.77 -16.48
CA GLY A 182 7.83 -11.33 -16.01
C GLY A 182 7.78 -9.94 -15.36
N ASP A 183 7.81 -8.90 -16.19
CA ASP A 183 7.80 -7.51 -15.73
C ASP A 183 6.57 -6.71 -16.16
N ILE A 184 5.70 -7.27 -17.01
CA ILE A 184 4.49 -6.56 -17.48
C ILE A 184 3.55 -6.31 -16.32
N GLU A 185 3.43 -7.26 -15.39
CA GLU A 185 2.64 -7.10 -14.18
C GLU A 185 3.08 -5.87 -13.37
N SER A 186 4.39 -5.60 -13.29
CA SER A 186 4.92 -4.42 -12.60
C SER A 186 4.62 -3.09 -13.34
N VAL A 187 4.48 -3.14 -14.67
CA VAL A 187 4.06 -1.98 -15.48
C VAL A 187 2.59 -1.68 -15.20
N VAL A 188 1.74 -2.70 -15.20
CA VAL A 188 0.31 -2.53 -14.86
C VAL A 188 0.15 -2.04 -13.43
N GLU A 189 0.91 -2.57 -12.48
CA GLU A 189 0.90 -2.10 -11.08
C GLU A 189 1.33 -0.64 -10.92
N GLU A 190 2.24 -0.14 -11.76
CA GLU A 190 2.62 1.28 -11.76
C GLU A 190 1.53 2.15 -12.40
N MET A 191 0.84 1.66 -13.43
CA MET A 191 -0.32 2.35 -13.99
C MET A 191 -1.46 2.44 -12.98
N LEU A 192 -1.67 1.38 -12.19
CA LEU A 192 -2.66 1.36 -11.09
C LEU A 192 -2.33 2.35 -9.95
N ASP A 193 -1.07 2.79 -9.79
CA ASP A 193 -0.72 3.86 -8.84
C ASP A 193 -1.25 5.24 -9.32
N GLN A 194 -1.52 5.41 -10.62
CA GLN A 194 -2.00 6.65 -11.21
C GLN A 194 -3.53 6.71 -11.21
N THR A 195 -4.12 7.80 -10.72
CA THR A 195 -5.57 7.94 -10.52
C THR A 195 -6.40 8.01 -11.80
N ASP A 196 -5.81 8.43 -12.93
CA ASP A 196 -6.55 8.70 -14.18
C ASP A 196 -6.24 7.71 -15.32
N SER A 197 -5.60 6.58 -15.02
CA SER A 197 -5.15 5.65 -16.05
C SER A 197 -6.28 4.74 -16.56
N LYS A 198 -6.89 5.06 -17.71
CA LYS A 198 -7.76 4.09 -18.41
C LYS A 198 -6.95 2.88 -18.88
N MET A 199 -7.40 1.67 -18.55
CA MET A 199 -6.72 0.42 -18.94
C MET A 199 -7.73 -0.61 -19.47
N CYS A 200 -7.47 -1.11 -20.68
CA CYS A 200 -8.23 -2.22 -21.27
C CYS A 200 -7.37 -3.49 -21.27
N LEU A 201 -7.34 -4.20 -20.14
CA LEU A 201 -6.46 -5.36 -19.95
C LEU A 201 -7.13 -6.64 -20.45
N PRO A 202 -6.41 -7.52 -21.18
CA PRO A 202 -6.95 -8.84 -21.52
C PRO A 202 -7.10 -9.69 -20.25
N SER A 203 -8.15 -10.52 -20.20
CA SER A 203 -8.53 -11.29 -19.00
C SER A 203 -7.37 -12.11 -18.41
N LYS A 204 -6.48 -12.65 -19.25
CA LYS A 204 -5.31 -13.42 -18.83
C LYS A 204 -4.27 -12.57 -18.08
N LEU A 205 -4.03 -11.33 -18.52
CA LEU A 205 -3.12 -10.41 -17.86
C LEU A 205 -3.74 -9.87 -16.57
N ALA A 206 -5.02 -9.48 -16.62
CA ALA A 206 -5.79 -9.06 -15.45
C ALA A 206 -5.71 -10.11 -14.32
N LYS A 207 -5.98 -11.38 -14.62
CA LYS A 207 -5.86 -12.49 -13.65
C LYS A 207 -4.45 -12.65 -13.07
N LYS A 208 -3.40 -12.47 -13.89
CA LYS A 208 -2.02 -12.55 -13.42
C LYS A 208 -1.67 -11.43 -12.44
N VAL A 209 -2.05 -10.18 -12.76
CA VAL A 209 -1.83 -9.02 -11.89
C VAL A 209 -2.64 -9.18 -10.60
N ALA A 210 -3.92 -9.57 -10.71
CA ALA A 210 -4.77 -9.84 -9.54
C ALA A 210 -4.18 -10.95 -8.64
N ASN A 211 -3.66 -12.04 -9.22
CA ASN A 211 -3.00 -13.10 -8.46
C ASN A 211 -1.77 -12.60 -7.72
N ARG A 212 -0.95 -11.76 -8.36
CA ARG A 212 0.25 -11.19 -7.72
C ARG A 212 -0.11 -10.25 -6.57
N LEU A 213 -1.03 -9.32 -6.80
CA LEU A 213 -1.54 -8.41 -5.77
C LEU A 213 -2.18 -9.19 -4.61
N ARG A 214 -2.98 -10.22 -4.89
CA ARG A 214 -3.57 -11.09 -3.86
C ARG A 214 -2.50 -11.76 -3.00
N ASN A 215 -1.43 -12.27 -3.62
CA ASN A 215 -0.32 -12.87 -2.88
C ASN A 215 0.36 -11.84 -1.96
N GLU A 216 0.53 -10.60 -2.42
CA GLU A 216 1.06 -9.49 -1.60
C GLU A 216 0.11 -9.11 -0.44
N ILE A 217 -1.21 -9.14 -0.66
CA ILE A 217 -2.21 -8.89 0.39
C ILE A 217 -2.14 -9.97 1.48
N THR A 218 -1.96 -11.25 1.09
CA THR A 218 -1.97 -12.40 2.00
C THR A 218 -0.58 -12.80 2.51
N ALA A 219 0.46 -12.05 2.16
CA ALA A 219 1.82 -12.46 2.46
C ALA A 219 2.12 -12.39 3.96
N VAL A 220 3.04 -13.26 4.41
CA VAL A 220 3.50 -13.42 5.79
C VAL A 220 4.99 -13.09 5.87
N GLY A 221 5.40 -12.31 6.86
CA GLY A 221 6.82 -12.02 7.14
C GLY A 221 7.05 -10.65 7.76
N GLU A 222 8.15 -10.49 8.49
CA GLU A 222 8.54 -9.26 9.18
C GLU A 222 8.73 -8.06 8.22
N ASP A 223 9.05 -8.32 6.95
CA ASP A 223 9.26 -7.28 5.91
C ASP A 223 7.95 -6.72 5.30
N ILE A 224 6.79 -7.29 5.67
CA ILE A 224 5.49 -6.87 5.14
C ILE A 224 4.81 -5.94 6.12
N THR A 225 5.08 -4.65 5.94
CA THR A 225 4.39 -3.58 6.69
C THR A 225 2.91 -3.54 6.32
N ASP A 226 2.03 -3.18 7.26
CA ASP A 226 0.59 -2.95 7.01
C ASP A 226 0.36 -1.97 5.85
N SER A 227 1.28 -1.00 5.67
CA SER A 227 1.28 -0.07 4.54
C SER A 227 1.39 -0.76 3.17
N LYS A 228 2.25 -1.77 3.03
CA LYS A 228 2.41 -2.56 1.79
C LYS A 228 1.12 -3.33 1.48
N ARG A 229 0.54 -4.01 2.49
CA ARG A 229 -0.73 -4.75 2.35
C ARG A 229 -1.86 -3.81 1.93
N LYS A 230 -1.98 -2.65 2.57
CA LYS A 230 -2.96 -1.61 2.23
C LYS A 230 -2.79 -1.13 0.78
N LYS A 231 -1.55 -0.84 0.35
CA LYS A 231 -1.26 -0.41 -1.02
C LYS A 231 -1.59 -1.50 -2.05
N ALA A 232 -1.29 -2.77 -1.76
CA ALA A 232 -1.62 -3.87 -2.65
C ALA A 232 -3.14 -4.03 -2.83
N LEU A 233 -3.92 -3.85 -1.75
CA LEU A 233 -5.37 -3.86 -1.81
C LEU A 233 -5.95 -2.68 -2.59
N GLU A 234 -5.42 -1.46 -2.40
CA GLU A 234 -5.80 -0.28 -3.20
C GLU A 234 -5.61 -0.52 -4.70
N LYS A 235 -4.48 -1.12 -5.08
CA LYS A 235 -4.22 -1.51 -6.48
C LYS A 235 -5.19 -2.57 -6.96
N TYR A 236 -5.53 -3.53 -6.10
CA TYR A 236 -6.47 -4.60 -6.45
C TYR A 236 -7.88 -4.05 -6.70
N GLU A 237 -8.36 -3.17 -5.83
CA GLU A 237 -9.66 -2.50 -5.97
C GLU A 237 -9.71 -1.71 -7.30
N ARG A 238 -8.70 -0.88 -7.58
CA ARG A 238 -8.59 -0.15 -8.86
C ARG A 238 -8.58 -1.08 -10.07
N LEU A 239 -7.86 -2.19 -9.99
CA LEU A 239 -7.82 -3.18 -11.07
C LEU A 239 -9.21 -3.77 -11.34
N VAL A 240 -9.93 -4.15 -10.28
CA VAL A 240 -11.30 -4.69 -10.37
C VAL A 240 -12.26 -3.65 -10.94
N GLU A 241 -12.18 -2.40 -10.49
CA GLU A 241 -12.99 -1.29 -11.02
C GLU A 241 -12.78 -1.08 -12.53
N HIS A 242 -11.53 -1.15 -13.00
CA HIS A 242 -11.23 -1.00 -14.42
C HIS A 242 -11.76 -2.18 -15.23
N ILE A 243 -11.57 -3.41 -14.74
CA ILE A 243 -12.09 -4.62 -15.39
C ILE A 243 -13.62 -4.60 -15.42
N ALA A 244 -14.28 -4.05 -14.38
CA ALA A 244 -15.73 -4.02 -14.30
C ALA A 244 -16.41 -3.24 -15.43
N GLN A 245 -15.69 -2.27 -16.03
CA GLN A 245 -16.18 -1.45 -17.15
C GLN A 245 -16.38 -2.29 -18.42
N ASP A 246 -15.50 -3.27 -18.66
CA ASP A 246 -15.48 -4.07 -19.90
C ASP A 246 -15.92 -5.53 -19.68
N GLU A 247 -15.56 -6.14 -18.54
CA GLU A 247 -15.79 -7.55 -18.19
C GLU A 247 -16.32 -7.72 -16.75
N SER A 248 -17.55 -7.25 -16.48
CA SER A 248 -18.18 -7.32 -15.14
C SER A 248 -18.15 -8.73 -14.49
N ASN A 249 -18.35 -9.80 -15.27
CA ASN A 249 -18.29 -11.17 -14.76
C ASN A 249 -16.88 -11.56 -14.26
N LEU A 250 -15.83 -11.09 -14.93
CA LEU A 250 -14.46 -11.30 -14.50
C LEU A 250 -14.18 -10.54 -13.21
N ALA A 251 -14.57 -9.27 -13.11
CA ALA A 251 -14.44 -8.46 -11.90
C ALA A 251 -15.10 -9.13 -10.68
N LYS A 252 -16.33 -9.63 -10.84
CA LYS A 252 -17.05 -10.38 -9.79
C LYS A 252 -16.32 -11.68 -9.39
N SER A 253 -15.75 -12.40 -10.37
CA SER A 253 -14.95 -13.60 -10.10
C SER A 253 -13.68 -13.29 -9.31
N LEU A 254 -12.99 -12.19 -9.63
CA LEU A 254 -11.78 -11.76 -8.94
C LEU A 254 -12.07 -11.42 -7.48
N MET A 255 -13.12 -10.63 -7.19
CA MET A 255 -13.52 -10.33 -5.81
C MET A 255 -13.87 -11.58 -5.01
N ARG A 256 -14.59 -12.52 -5.63
CA ARG A 256 -14.90 -13.82 -5.02
C ARG A 256 -13.63 -14.62 -4.69
N GLU A 257 -12.66 -14.64 -5.60
CA GLU A 257 -11.37 -15.31 -5.38
C GLU A 257 -10.59 -14.65 -4.23
N LEU A 258 -10.49 -13.31 -4.21
CA LEU A 258 -9.83 -12.58 -3.13
C LEU A 258 -10.48 -12.89 -1.77
N PHE A 259 -11.81 -12.79 -1.67
CA PHE A 259 -12.55 -13.12 -0.45
C PHE A 259 -12.28 -14.57 0.01
N SER A 260 -12.34 -15.53 -0.92
CA SER A 260 -12.10 -16.96 -0.65
C SER A 260 -10.68 -17.21 -0.14
N THR A 261 -9.68 -16.54 -0.71
CA THR A 261 -8.29 -16.66 -0.27
C THR A 261 -8.11 -16.08 1.13
N ILE A 262 -8.64 -14.88 1.38
CA ILE A 262 -8.48 -14.20 2.68
C ILE A 262 -9.12 -15.02 3.79
N THR A 263 -10.38 -15.43 3.63
CA THR A 263 -11.10 -16.21 4.66
C THR A 263 -10.46 -17.57 4.98
N LYS A 264 -9.59 -18.09 4.11
CA LYS A 264 -8.82 -19.34 4.32
C LYS A 264 -7.40 -19.10 4.84
N THR A 265 -6.97 -17.85 4.92
CA THR A 265 -5.62 -17.48 5.33
C THR A 265 -5.49 -17.55 6.84
N GLY A 266 -4.87 -18.62 7.34
CA GLY A 266 -4.88 -18.98 8.77
C GLY A 266 -4.30 -17.93 9.72
N HIS A 267 -3.19 -17.28 9.37
CA HIS A 267 -2.54 -16.28 10.24
C HIS A 267 -3.39 -15.02 10.42
N LEU A 268 -4.14 -14.61 9.39
CA LEU A 268 -5.03 -13.45 9.44
C LEU A 268 -6.19 -13.64 10.40
N PHE A 269 -6.55 -14.88 10.73
CA PHE A 269 -7.62 -15.23 11.68
C PHE A 269 -7.09 -16.10 12.82
N GLY A 270 -5.81 -15.89 13.16
CA GLY A 270 -5.12 -16.41 14.33
C GLY A 270 -4.58 -15.21 15.12
N GLU A 271 -3.27 -15.01 15.09
CA GLU A 271 -2.60 -13.92 15.82
C GLU A 271 -2.96 -12.51 15.33
N GLU A 272 -3.33 -12.37 14.05
CA GLU A 272 -3.66 -11.06 13.45
C GLU A 272 -5.17 -10.84 13.24
N PHE A 273 -6.05 -11.55 13.96
CA PHE A 273 -7.49 -11.50 13.66
C PHE A 273 -8.09 -10.10 13.57
N PRO A 274 -7.77 -9.09 14.42
CA PRO A 274 -8.35 -7.77 14.25
C PRO A 274 -8.04 -7.17 12.87
N LYS A 275 -6.80 -7.34 12.39
CA LYS A 275 -6.39 -6.92 11.05
C LYS A 275 -7.10 -7.72 9.97
N GLY A 276 -7.29 -9.02 10.18
CA GLY A 276 -8.03 -9.90 9.27
C GLY A 276 -9.49 -9.48 9.11
N PHE A 277 -10.18 -9.13 10.21
CA PHE A 277 -11.55 -8.62 10.18
C PHE A 277 -11.63 -7.25 9.50
N SER A 278 -10.74 -6.30 9.82
CA SER A 278 -10.69 -5.00 9.14
C SER A 278 -10.42 -5.12 7.63
N LEU A 279 -9.54 -6.04 7.23
CA LEU A 279 -9.28 -6.36 5.84
C LEU A 279 -10.51 -6.95 5.15
N LEU A 280 -11.20 -7.87 5.83
CA LEU A 280 -12.44 -8.47 5.34
C LEU A 280 -13.56 -7.43 5.18
N CYS A 281 -13.69 -6.47 6.10
CA CYS A 281 -14.63 -5.33 5.95
C CYS A 281 -14.42 -4.61 4.61
N ARG A 282 -13.16 -4.27 4.32
CA ARG A 282 -12.80 -3.51 3.13
C ARG A 282 -13.08 -4.30 1.85
N ILE A 283 -12.73 -5.59 1.84
CA ILE A 283 -12.99 -6.48 0.70
C ILE A 283 -14.49 -6.63 0.45
N VAL A 284 -15.29 -6.88 1.50
CA VAL A 284 -16.75 -7.01 1.36
C VAL A 284 -17.35 -5.68 0.89
N SER A 285 -16.91 -4.55 1.43
CA SER A 285 -17.37 -3.22 1.02
C SER A 285 -17.09 -2.96 -0.47
N GLY A 286 -15.85 -3.20 -0.93
CA GLY A 286 -15.51 -3.08 -2.34
C GLY A 286 -16.30 -4.04 -3.24
N TRP A 287 -16.63 -5.24 -2.74
CA TRP A 287 -17.44 -6.20 -3.49
C TRP A 287 -18.90 -5.74 -3.63
N VAL A 288 -19.48 -5.16 -2.58
CA VAL A 288 -20.83 -4.57 -2.64
C VAL A 288 -20.83 -3.35 -3.56
N SER A 289 -19.81 -2.49 -3.51
CA SER A 289 -19.68 -1.33 -4.41
C SER A 289 -19.59 -1.72 -5.89
N LEU A 290 -19.05 -2.90 -6.20
CA LEU A 290 -19.03 -3.44 -7.57
C LEU A 290 -20.42 -3.84 -8.05
N ASP A 291 -21.20 -4.51 -7.20
CA ASP A 291 -22.56 -4.95 -7.51
C ASP A 291 -23.35 -5.31 -6.24
N LYS A 292 -24.18 -4.37 -5.77
CA LYS A 292 -24.99 -4.54 -4.57
C LYS A 292 -26.15 -5.53 -4.72
N THR A 293 -26.57 -5.87 -5.95
CA THR A 293 -27.67 -6.82 -6.22
C THR A 293 -27.19 -8.26 -6.45
N ASN A 294 -25.92 -8.54 -6.15
CA ASN A 294 -25.29 -9.82 -6.41
C ASN A 294 -25.74 -10.92 -5.43
N GLU A 295 -26.93 -11.48 -5.63
CA GLU A 295 -27.45 -12.61 -4.83
C GLU A 295 -26.49 -13.82 -4.82
N ALA A 296 -25.77 -14.03 -5.92
CA ALA A 296 -24.77 -15.10 -6.02
C ALA A 296 -23.58 -14.89 -5.07
N ALA A 297 -23.27 -13.64 -4.69
CA ALA A 297 -22.26 -13.34 -3.68
C ALA A 297 -22.77 -13.71 -2.28
N VAL A 298 -24.01 -13.36 -1.93
CA VAL A 298 -24.62 -13.76 -0.64
C VAL A 298 -24.65 -15.29 -0.50
N LYS A 299 -25.11 -15.99 -1.55
CA LYS A 299 -25.10 -17.46 -1.58
C LYS A 299 -23.69 -18.03 -1.43
N PHE A 300 -22.70 -17.42 -2.09
CA PHE A 300 -21.30 -17.82 -1.94
C PHE A 300 -20.80 -17.62 -0.50
N ILE A 301 -21.11 -16.49 0.14
CA ILE A 301 -20.74 -16.22 1.53
C ILE A 301 -21.33 -17.28 2.46
N LEU A 302 -22.62 -17.61 2.29
CA LEU A 302 -23.30 -18.64 3.08
C LEU A 302 -22.66 -20.03 2.92
N GLU A 303 -22.31 -20.42 1.70
CA GLU A 303 -21.87 -21.78 1.41
C GLU A 303 -20.36 -22.00 1.60
N LYS A 304 -19.54 -20.98 1.35
CA LYS A 304 -18.07 -21.13 1.22
C LYS A 304 -17.26 -20.45 2.30
N THR A 305 -17.86 -19.56 3.11
CA THR A 305 -17.17 -18.89 4.22
C THR A 305 -17.09 -19.82 5.44
N PRO A 306 -15.93 -19.88 6.13
CA PRO A 306 -15.83 -20.56 7.43
C PRO A 306 -16.92 -20.06 8.40
N LYS A 307 -17.49 -20.98 9.19
CA LYS A 307 -18.64 -20.67 10.07
C LYS A 307 -18.40 -19.46 10.98
N PHE A 308 -17.22 -19.39 11.61
CA PHE A 308 -16.86 -18.32 12.53
C PHE A 308 -16.75 -16.91 11.89
N LEU A 309 -16.65 -16.81 10.56
CA LEU A 309 -16.59 -15.53 9.83
C LEU A 309 -17.89 -15.20 9.08
N ARG A 310 -18.78 -16.17 8.93
CA ARG A 310 -19.95 -16.06 8.05
C ARG A 310 -20.89 -14.95 8.48
N ASP A 311 -21.26 -14.95 9.75
CA ASP A 311 -22.23 -14.01 10.32
C ASP A 311 -21.68 -12.56 10.22
N PHE A 312 -20.39 -12.37 10.50
CA PHE A 312 -19.71 -11.09 10.28
C PHE A 312 -19.70 -10.64 8.81
N ALA A 313 -19.34 -11.54 7.88
CA ALA A 313 -19.29 -11.22 6.46
C ALA A 313 -20.67 -10.85 5.91
N LEU A 314 -21.73 -11.54 6.36
CA LEU A 314 -23.11 -11.21 6.02
C LEU A 314 -23.54 -9.87 6.62
N ALA A 315 -23.25 -9.63 7.90
CA ALA A 315 -23.56 -8.37 8.57
C ALA A 315 -22.90 -7.17 7.85
N GLN A 316 -21.62 -7.32 7.46
CA GLN A 316 -20.92 -6.31 6.65
C GLN A 316 -21.57 -6.15 5.27
N TRP A 317 -21.85 -7.26 4.56
CA TRP A 317 -22.45 -7.21 3.23
C TRP A 317 -23.77 -6.43 3.27
N TYR A 318 -24.69 -6.86 4.12
CA TYR A 318 -26.01 -6.25 4.24
C TYR A 318 -25.94 -4.83 4.80
N GLY A 319 -24.99 -4.50 5.68
CA GLY A 319 -24.78 -3.12 6.14
C GLY A 319 -24.31 -2.16 5.04
N MET A 320 -23.73 -2.67 3.95
CA MET A 320 -23.26 -1.88 2.81
C MET A 320 -24.30 -1.73 1.68
N VAL A 321 -25.36 -2.55 1.66
CA VAL A 321 -26.37 -2.57 0.58
C VAL A 321 -27.33 -1.36 0.58
N PRO A 322 -28.01 -1.03 1.70
CA PRO A 322 -29.13 -0.09 1.66
C PRO A 322 -28.65 1.35 1.48
N GLU A 323 -29.46 2.17 0.82
CA GLU A 323 -29.27 3.62 0.62
C GLU A 323 -30.42 4.44 1.21
N THR A 324 -31.58 3.82 1.48
CA THR A 324 -32.74 4.48 2.09
C THR A 324 -33.25 3.72 3.33
N MET A 325 -34.09 4.39 4.13
CA MET A 325 -34.72 3.80 5.31
C MET A 325 -35.55 2.55 4.99
N GLU A 326 -36.31 2.56 3.89
CA GLU A 326 -37.15 1.43 3.48
C GLU A 326 -36.28 0.20 3.14
N GLU A 327 -35.15 0.42 2.45
CA GLU A 327 -34.21 -0.66 2.14
C GLU A 327 -33.56 -1.22 3.40
N VAL A 328 -33.22 -0.36 4.38
CA VAL A 328 -32.61 -0.79 5.65
C VAL A 328 -33.48 -1.81 6.36
N GLU A 329 -34.79 -1.58 6.50
CA GLU A 329 -35.68 -2.52 7.21
C GLU A 329 -35.81 -3.86 6.50
N VAL A 330 -35.89 -3.85 5.16
CA VAL A 330 -36.00 -5.06 4.35
C VAL A 330 -34.73 -5.89 4.47
N VAL A 331 -33.57 -5.25 4.27
CA VAL A 331 -32.26 -5.88 4.36
C VAL A 331 -31.99 -6.39 5.77
N TYR A 332 -32.38 -5.65 6.81
CA TYR A 332 -32.23 -6.06 8.19
C TYR A 332 -32.99 -7.36 8.49
N LYS A 333 -34.26 -7.45 8.09
CA LYS A 333 -35.07 -8.67 8.26
C LYS A 333 -34.48 -9.85 7.48
N GLU A 334 -34.01 -9.60 6.27
CA GLU A 334 -33.38 -10.63 5.44
C GLU A 334 -32.08 -11.16 6.07
N LEU A 335 -31.23 -10.28 6.60
CA LEU A 335 -30.00 -10.63 7.31
C LEU A 335 -30.30 -11.52 8.51
N LEU A 336 -31.23 -11.11 9.38
CA LEU A 336 -31.58 -11.87 10.59
C LEU A 336 -32.14 -13.26 10.27
N SER A 337 -32.77 -13.45 9.12
CA SER A 337 -33.25 -14.78 8.70
C SER A 337 -32.13 -15.77 8.31
N LYS A 338 -30.89 -15.28 8.14
CA LYS A 338 -29.76 -16.04 7.58
C LYS A 338 -28.60 -16.30 8.55
N VAL A 339 -28.62 -15.68 9.74
CA VAL A 339 -27.50 -15.73 10.69
C VAL A 339 -27.83 -16.57 11.92
N SER A 340 -26.79 -16.98 12.64
CA SER A 340 -26.90 -17.82 13.84
C SER A 340 -26.78 -17.03 15.15
N SER A 341 -25.98 -15.97 15.17
CA SER A 341 -25.86 -15.03 16.29
C SER A 341 -26.57 -13.73 15.95
N THR A 342 -27.73 -13.48 16.57
CA THR A 342 -28.55 -12.29 16.26
C THR A 342 -27.91 -11.01 16.78
N PHE A 343 -27.54 -10.95 18.07
CA PHE A 343 -27.05 -9.72 18.70
C PHE A 343 -25.78 -9.15 18.03
N ASN A 344 -24.74 -9.97 17.84
CA ASN A 344 -23.47 -9.50 17.27
C ASN A 344 -23.61 -9.03 15.83
N VAL A 345 -24.47 -9.72 15.06
CA VAL A 345 -24.83 -9.35 13.70
C VAL A 345 -25.60 -8.02 13.68
N GLU A 346 -26.58 -7.85 14.56
CA GLU A 346 -27.33 -6.60 14.71
C GLU A 346 -26.39 -5.43 15.04
N VAL A 347 -25.52 -5.58 16.04
CA VAL A 347 -24.54 -4.54 16.41
C VAL A 347 -23.69 -4.15 15.21
N TRP A 348 -23.09 -5.13 14.53
CA TRP A 348 -22.19 -4.84 13.40
C TRP A 348 -22.91 -4.19 12.22
N PHE A 349 -24.10 -4.69 11.88
CA PHE A 349 -24.94 -4.15 10.82
C PHE A 349 -25.26 -2.68 11.08
N LEU A 350 -25.77 -2.36 12.27
CA LEU A 350 -26.21 -1.01 12.63
C LEU A 350 -25.02 -0.05 12.77
N VAL A 351 -23.90 -0.49 13.33
CA VAL A 351 -22.65 0.31 13.38
C VAL A 351 -22.13 0.59 11.96
N THR A 352 -22.27 -0.37 11.04
CA THR A 352 -21.88 -0.17 9.63
C THR A 352 -22.74 0.91 8.97
N LEU A 353 -24.06 0.94 9.22
CA LEU A 353 -24.94 2.00 8.75
C LEU A 353 -24.54 3.38 9.31
N VAL A 354 -24.25 3.46 10.62
CA VAL A 354 -23.79 4.70 11.25
C VAL A 354 -22.51 5.21 10.59
N ARG A 355 -21.51 4.33 10.36
CA ARG A 355 -20.27 4.71 9.66
C ARG A 355 -20.52 5.26 8.25
N ARG A 356 -21.55 4.78 7.57
CA ARG A 356 -21.98 5.27 6.25
C ARG A 356 -22.80 6.58 6.31
N GLY A 357 -23.04 7.12 7.50
CA GLY A 357 -23.82 8.35 7.69
C GLY A 357 -25.33 8.12 7.87
N MET A 358 -25.78 6.87 7.94
CA MET A 358 -27.20 6.48 8.09
C MET A 358 -27.59 6.29 9.57
N GLY A 359 -27.29 7.30 10.39
CA GLY A 359 -27.48 7.22 11.84
C GLY A 359 -28.95 7.21 12.27
N ILE A 360 -29.82 7.95 11.57
CA ILE A 360 -31.26 8.01 11.85
C ILE A 360 -31.88 6.63 11.64
N GLU A 361 -31.53 6.01 10.51
CA GLU A 361 -32.01 4.69 10.10
C GLU A 361 -31.56 3.62 11.10
N ALA A 362 -30.26 3.65 11.47
CA ALA A 362 -29.71 2.72 12.45
C ALA A 362 -30.42 2.80 13.81
N ILE A 363 -30.64 4.01 14.34
CA ILE A 363 -31.35 4.22 15.61
C ILE A 363 -32.83 3.79 15.50
N THR A 364 -33.48 4.06 14.37
CA THR A 364 -34.89 3.68 14.16
C THR A 364 -35.07 2.16 14.18
N VAL A 365 -34.19 1.43 13.50
CA VAL A 365 -34.18 -0.04 13.53
C VAL A 365 -33.86 -0.56 14.94
N ALA A 366 -32.86 0.02 15.61
CA ALA A 366 -32.48 -0.36 16.97
C ALA A 366 -33.63 -0.20 17.98
N ASN A 367 -34.44 0.86 17.85
CA ASN A 367 -35.60 1.09 18.72
C ASN A 367 -36.65 -0.02 18.64
N SER A 368 -36.73 -0.68 17.49
CA SER A 368 -37.66 -1.79 17.23
C SER A 368 -37.07 -3.17 17.60
N SER A 369 -35.79 -3.24 17.95
CA SER A 369 -35.13 -4.48 18.36
C SER A 369 -35.39 -4.81 19.85
N GLU A 370 -35.45 -6.11 20.17
CA GLU A 370 -35.48 -6.60 21.55
C GLU A 370 -34.20 -6.21 22.32
N ASN A 371 -33.08 -6.05 21.59
CA ASN A 371 -31.77 -5.70 22.12
C ASN A 371 -31.54 -4.17 22.28
N LYS A 372 -32.60 -3.35 22.15
CA LYS A 372 -32.48 -1.88 22.11
C LYS A 372 -31.68 -1.28 23.27
N LYS A 373 -31.76 -1.86 24.47
CA LYS A 373 -31.05 -1.34 25.66
C LYS A 373 -29.54 -1.37 25.49
N ASP A 374 -29.01 -2.40 24.83
CA ASP A 374 -27.58 -2.57 24.58
C ASP A 374 -27.14 -1.94 23.25
N LEU A 375 -28.04 -1.90 22.25
CA LEU A 375 -27.76 -1.31 20.94
C LEU A 375 -27.70 0.22 20.97
N LEU A 376 -28.69 0.89 21.58
CA LEU A 376 -28.80 2.34 21.50
C LEU A 376 -27.57 3.08 22.05
N PRO A 377 -26.99 2.72 23.22
CA PRO A 377 -25.77 3.35 23.68
C PRO A 377 -24.63 3.19 22.67
N ARG A 378 -24.39 1.99 22.16
CA ARG A 378 -23.34 1.71 21.17
C ARG A 378 -23.51 2.56 19.91
N LEU A 379 -24.73 2.68 19.39
CA LEU A 379 -25.01 3.45 18.18
C LEU A 379 -24.88 4.96 18.39
N ARG A 380 -25.31 5.47 19.55
CA ARG A 380 -25.10 6.88 19.91
C ARG A 380 -23.61 7.22 20.01
N ARG A 381 -22.82 6.34 20.63
CA ARG A 381 -21.35 6.45 20.69
C ARG A 381 -20.72 6.38 19.29
N ALA A 382 -21.14 5.43 18.47
CA ALA A 382 -20.67 5.33 17.08
C ALA A 382 -20.98 6.60 16.29
N TRP A 383 -22.20 7.14 16.43
CA TRP A 383 -22.65 8.28 15.65
C TRP A 383 -21.92 9.56 16.03
N ILE A 384 -21.71 9.80 17.32
CA ILE A 384 -21.00 10.99 17.76
C ILE A 384 -19.50 10.96 17.41
N CYS A 385 -18.88 9.77 17.37
CA CYS A 385 -17.49 9.62 16.97
C CYS A 385 -17.30 9.75 15.44
N GLU A 386 -18.17 9.11 14.66
CA GLU A 386 -18.01 9.03 13.19
C GLU A 386 -18.59 10.25 12.47
N HIS A 387 -19.72 10.78 12.93
CA HIS A 387 -20.44 11.89 12.30
C HIS A 387 -20.95 12.91 13.33
N PRO A 388 -20.04 13.58 14.08
CA PRO A 388 -20.41 14.46 15.21
C PRO A 388 -21.39 15.57 14.83
N GLU A 389 -21.26 16.14 13.63
CA GLU A 389 -22.11 17.25 13.18
C GLU A 389 -23.57 16.84 12.97
N THR A 390 -23.82 15.64 12.42
CA THR A 390 -25.18 15.14 12.24
C THR A 390 -25.73 14.57 13.55
N ALA A 391 -24.89 13.92 14.35
CA ALA A 391 -25.25 13.44 15.69
C ALA A 391 -25.76 14.60 16.57
N ARG A 392 -25.02 15.71 16.66
CA ARG A 392 -25.38 16.89 17.47
C ARG A 392 -26.67 17.59 17.05
N ARG A 393 -27.09 17.42 15.79
CA ARG A 393 -28.35 17.99 15.29
C ARG A 393 -29.57 17.16 15.67
N ILE A 394 -29.39 15.85 15.88
CA ILE A 394 -30.49 14.89 16.03
C ILE A 394 -30.57 14.37 17.47
N LEU A 395 -29.44 13.95 18.04
CA LEU A 395 -29.36 13.43 19.40
C LEU A 395 -29.46 14.57 20.42
N ARG A 396 -29.99 14.25 21.59
CA ARG A 396 -30.19 15.21 22.69
C ARG A 396 -29.35 14.85 23.91
N ALA A 397 -29.24 15.76 24.86
CA ALA A 397 -28.50 15.51 26.10
C ALA A 397 -29.08 14.31 26.88
N GLU A 398 -30.40 14.11 26.82
CA GLU A 398 -31.08 13.00 27.50
C GLU A 398 -30.65 11.62 26.96
N ASP A 399 -30.21 11.55 25.71
CA ASP A 399 -29.73 10.32 25.10
C ASP A 399 -28.42 9.80 25.73
N PHE A 400 -27.75 10.64 26.54
CA PHE A 400 -26.45 10.37 27.17
C PHE A 400 -26.48 10.52 28.70
N GLN A 401 -27.64 10.46 29.37
CA GLN A 401 -27.75 10.72 30.82
C GLN A 401 -26.75 9.93 31.69
N ASP A 402 -26.46 8.69 31.33
CA ASP A 402 -25.51 7.81 32.03
C ASP A 402 -24.16 7.67 31.30
N ASP A 403 -23.90 8.54 30.33
CA ASP A 403 -22.69 8.53 29.50
C ASP A 403 -21.98 9.89 29.55
N LEU A 404 -21.09 10.05 30.52
CA LEU A 404 -20.36 11.30 30.74
C LEU A 404 -19.50 11.71 29.54
N ILE A 405 -18.90 10.73 28.85
CA ILE A 405 -18.07 11.00 27.67
C ILE A 405 -18.97 11.46 26.52
N GLY A 406 -20.11 10.81 26.32
CA GLY A 406 -21.10 11.24 25.34
C GLY A 406 -21.64 12.63 25.60
N GLN A 407 -21.95 12.97 26.85
CA GLN A 407 -22.33 14.34 27.24
C GLN A 407 -21.25 15.35 26.88
N PHE A 408 -19.99 15.05 27.17
CA PHE A 408 -18.85 15.91 26.86
C PHE A 408 -18.66 16.11 25.35
N LEU A 409 -18.77 15.04 24.55
CA LEU A 409 -18.60 15.08 23.10
C LEU A 409 -19.80 15.74 22.37
N MET A 410 -21.00 15.70 22.96
CA MET A 410 -22.20 16.32 22.42
C MET A 410 -22.20 17.84 22.50
N MET A 411 -21.42 18.42 23.42
CA MET A 411 -21.33 19.86 23.57
C MET A 411 -20.83 20.50 22.27
N PRO A 412 -21.57 21.46 21.67
CA PRO A 412 -21.23 22.03 20.38
C PRO A 412 -19.99 22.92 20.43
N SER A 413 -19.77 23.66 21.53
CA SER A 413 -18.70 24.64 21.64
C SER A 413 -17.56 24.20 22.58
N VAL A 414 -16.35 24.71 22.31
CA VAL A 414 -15.20 24.55 23.23
C VAL A 414 -15.48 25.23 24.57
N GLU A 415 -16.23 26.34 24.57
CA GLU A 415 -16.59 27.09 25.78
C GLU A 415 -17.51 26.27 26.70
N GLU A 416 -18.51 25.57 26.16
CA GLU A 416 -19.37 24.68 26.93
C GLU A 416 -18.59 23.50 27.52
N ARG A 417 -17.71 22.88 26.73
CA ARG A 417 -16.80 21.83 27.21
C ARG A 417 -15.89 22.34 28.34
N PHE A 418 -15.34 23.53 28.18
CA PHE A 418 -14.53 24.19 29.19
C PHE A 418 -15.30 24.40 30.49
N ASN A 419 -16.49 25.02 30.44
CA ASN A 419 -17.31 25.26 31.64
C ASN A 419 -17.68 23.93 32.33
N PHE A 420 -18.08 22.93 31.54
CA PHE A 420 -18.41 21.60 32.03
C PHE A 420 -17.27 20.92 32.79
N LEU A 421 -16.04 20.96 32.23
CA LEU A 421 -14.87 20.38 32.88
C LEU A 421 -14.40 21.22 34.07
N ARG A 422 -14.42 22.55 33.96
CA ARG A 422 -14.01 23.46 35.03
C ARG A 422 -14.89 23.27 36.27
N ASP A 423 -16.19 23.13 36.11
CA ASP A 423 -17.11 22.89 37.23
C ASP A 423 -16.85 21.53 37.89
N ARG A 424 -16.69 20.47 37.10
CA ARG A 424 -16.45 19.10 37.61
C ARG A 424 -15.11 18.91 38.29
N THR A 425 -14.10 19.67 37.85
CA THR A 425 -12.75 19.62 38.41
C THR A 425 -12.52 20.65 39.52
N GLN A 426 -13.58 21.36 39.93
CA GLN A 426 -13.49 22.45 40.92
C GLN A 426 -12.40 23.48 40.56
N LYS A 427 -12.40 23.92 39.30
CA LYS A 427 -11.41 24.85 38.71
C LYS A 427 -9.99 24.26 38.70
N GLY A 428 -9.87 22.97 38.37
CA GLY A 428 -8.59 22.28 38.27
C GLY A 428 -7.94 21.88 39.59
N SER A 429 -8.68 21.93 40.72
CA SER A 429 -8.17 21.46 42.01
C SER A 429 -8.21 19.93 42.16
N ILE A 430 -8.92 19.23 41.27
CA ILE A 430 -8.93 17.77 41.16
C ILE A 430 -8.77 17.33 39.70
N SER A 431 -8.42 16.06 39.49
CA SER A 431 -8.29 15.46 38.15
C SER A 431 -9.62 15.44 37.39
N LEU A 432 -9.53 15.25 36.07
CA LEU A 432 -10.68 14.93 35.22
C LEU A 432 -11.44 13.68 35.75
N PRO A 433 -12.76 13.58 35.49
CA PRO A 433 -13.55 12.38 35.76
C PRO A 433 -12.89 11.11 35.22
N THR A 434 -13.01 10.01 35.95
CA THR A 434 -12.35 8.73 35.64
C THR A 434 -12.74 8.16 34.27
N GLU A 435 -13.93 8.46 33.78
CA GLU A 435 -14.42 8.05 32.47
C GLU A 435 -13.62 8.74 31.35
N LEU A 436 -13.23 9.99 31.53
CA LEU A 436 -12.42 10.75 30.56
C LEU A 436 -10.91 10.47 30.75
N TRP A 437 -10.49 10.30 31.99
CA TRP A 437 -9.08 10.19 32.35
C TRP A 437 -8.86 9.14 33.44
N THR A 438 -8.48 7.96 32.99
CA THR A 438 -8.01 6.89 33.86
C THR A 438 -6.85 6.17 33.20
N LYS A 439 -6.09 5.45 34.02
CA LYS A 439 -5.03 4.57 33.55
C LYS A 439 -5.62 3.54 32.60
N PRO A 440 -5.09 3.38 31.39
CA PRO A 440 -5.59 2.38 30.47
C PRO A 440 -5.38 0.99 31.08
N ASP A 441 -6.46 0.21 31.16
CA ASP A 441 -6.34 -1.23 31.28
C ASP A 441 -5.87 -1.79 29.92
N VAL A 442 -5.12 -2.88 29.93
CA VAL A 442 -4.73 -3.63 28.74
C VAL A 442 -5.96 -3.91 27.85
N LEU A 443 -7.12 -4.16 28.46
CA LEU A 443 -8.39 -4.41 27.77
C LEU A 443 -9.02 -3.17 27.10
N SER A 444 -8.60 -1.96 27.48
CA SER A 444 -9.11 -0.68 26.96
C SER A 444 -8.26 -0.08 25.84
N CYS A 445 -7.08 -0.66 25.57
CA CYS A 445 -6.17 -0.18 24.54
C CYS A 445 -6.62 -0.67 23.15
N LYS A 446 -6.77 0.21 22.15
CA LYS A 446 -6.98 -0.20 20.74
C LYS A 446 -5.65 -0.56 20.01
N SER A 447 -4.52 -0.60 20.73
CA SER A 447 -3.19 -0.69 20.12
C SER A 447 -2.86 -2.07 19.53
N LEU A 448 -1.90 -2.07 18.59
CA LEU A 448 -1.40 -3.24 17.86
C LEU A 448 -0.97 -4.41 18.77
N LEU A 449 -0.67 -4.16 20.05
CA LEU A 449 -0.14 -5.15 20.99
C LEU A 449 -1.20 -5.89 21.81
N VAL A 450 -2.48 -5.51 21.75
CA VAL A 450 -3.54 -6.40 22.25
C VAL A 450 -3.60 -7.70 21.45
N SER A 451 -3.02 -7.71 20.23
CA SER A 451 -2.70 -8.94 19.49
C SER A 451 -2.01 -10.00 20.36
N ILE A 452 -1.16 -9.61 21.33
CA ILE A 452 -0.46 -10.54 22.25
C ILE A 452 -1.44 -11.20 23.23
N TYR A 453 -2.38 -10.43 23.79
CA TYR A 453 -3.44 -10.96 24.68
C TYR A 453 -4.49 -11.77 23.92
N TRP A 454 -4.63 -11.48 22.62
CA TRP A 454 -5.59 -12.07 21.71
C TRP A 454 -5.05 -13.22 20.85
N ARG A 455 -3.74 -13.52 20.94
CA ARG A 455 -3.12 -14.66 20.23
C ARG A 455 -3.84 -15.98 20.48
N ASN A 456 -4.45 -16.11 21.66
CA ASN A 456 -5.15 -17.32 22.10
C ASN A 456 -6.68 -17.24 21.98
N THR A 457 -7.24 -16.14 21.43
CA THR A 457 -8.69 -16.04 21.22
C THR A 457 -9.13 -17.10 20.21
N LYS A 458 -10.03 -17.98 20.64
CA LYS A 458 -10.59 -19.03 19.77
C LYS A 458 -11.31 -18.39 18.59
N LYS A 459 -11.25 -19.03 17.43
CA LYS A 459 -11.84 -18.50 16.18
C LYS A 459 -13.30 -18.12 16.34
N GLU A 460 -14.05 -18.91 17.10
CA GLU A 460 -15.47 -18.73 17.38
C GLU A 460 -15.75 -17.47 18.23
N GLU A 461 -14.78 -16.99 19.01
CA GLU A 461 -14.86 -15.82 19.89
C GLU A 461 -14.27 -14.54 19.24
N GLN A 462 -13.62 -14.67 18.08
CA GLN A 462 -12.91 -13.55 17.44
C GLN A 462 -13.87 -12.44 16.97
N PHE A 463 -15.07 -12.78 16.51
CA PHE A 463 -16.05 -11.77 16.10
C PHE A 463 -16.47 -10.92 17.30
N ASP A 464 -16.76 -11.55 18.44
CA ASP A 464 -17.14 -10.88 19.68
C ASP A 464 -16.02 -9.98 20.20
N ALA A 465 -14.78 -10.48 20.18
CA ALA A 465 -13.61 -9.71 20.56
C ALA A 465 -13.40 -8.49 19.62
N TYR A 466 -13.60 -8.68 18.30
CA TYR A 466 -13.53 -7.60 17.34
C TYR A 466 -14.64 -6.55 17.56
N LEU A 467 -15.85 -6.98 17.91
CA LEU A 467 -16.96 -6.09 18.23
C LEU A 467 -16.75 -5.25 19.48
N ARG A 468 -16.06 -5.77 20.50
CA ARG A 468 -15.74 -4.97 21.69
C ARG A 468 -14.93 -3.72 21.32
N LEU A 469 -14.05 -3.83 20.32
CA LEU A 469 -13.17 -2.75 19.87
C LEU A 469 -13.84 -1.82 18.85
N HIS A 470 -14.53 -2.42 17.89
CA HIS A 470 -15.02 -1.72 16.69
C HIS A 470 -16.54 -1.54 16.67
N GLY A 471 -17.25 -2.08 17.65
CA GLY A 471 -18.70 -1.94 17.84
C GLY A 471 -19.07 -0.93 18.91
N TYR A 472 -18.15 -0.01 19.27
CA TYR A 472 -18.36 1.10 20.21
C TYR A 472 -18.97 0.65 21.54
N ASP A 473 -18.38 -0.39 22.13
CA ASP A 473 -18.73 -0.81 23.50
C ASP A 473 -18.24 0.19 24.56
N TYR A 474 -17.22 0.96 24.20
CA TYR A 474 -16.66 2.06 24.97
C TYR A 474 -16.06 3.08 24.01
N TYR A 475 -15.75 4.27 24.52
CA TYR A 475 -14.99 5.27 23.78
C TYR A 475 -13.50 4.93 23.81
N GLY A 476 -12.82 5.02 22.66
CA GLY A 476 -11.36 5.02 22.65
C GLY A 476 -10.84 6.37 23.11
N TYR A 477 -9.64 6.40 23.69
CA TYR A 477 -9.01 7.69 24.01
C TYR A 477 -8.72 8.50 22.74
N GLU A 478 -8.53 7.84 21.59
CA GLU A 478 -8.37 8.49 20.29
C GLU A 478 -9.61 9.29 19.87
N ASP A 479 -10.79 8.89 20.35
CA ASP A 479 -12.07 9.56 20.08
C ASP A 479 -12.27 10.78 21.00
N VAL A 480 -11.63 10.80 22.18
CA VAL A 480 -11.89 11.76 23.27
C VAL A 480 -10.78 12.80 23.41
N ASP A 481 -9.51 12.37 23.37
CA ASP A 481 -8.34 13.21 23.64
C ASP A 481 -8.22 14.44 22.72
N PRO A 482 -8.61 14.40 21.42
CA PRO A 482 -8.63 15.61 20.59
C PRO A 482 -9.56 16.72 21.13
N TYR A 483 -10.72 16.34 21.68
CA TYR A 483 -11.66 17.27 22.29
C TYR A 483 -11.19 17.75 23.66
N LEU A 484 -10.53 16.89 24.43
CA LEU A 484 -9.89 17.28 25.68
C LEU A 484 -8.76 18.29 25.43
N LEU A 485 -7.86 18.01 24.47
CA LEU A 485 -6.74 18.89 24.14
C LEU A 485 -7.22 20.28 23.72
N THR A 486 -8.18 20.36 22.79
CA THR A 486 -8.74 21.65 22.35
C THR A 486 -9.40 22.41 23.48
N THR A 487 -10.04 21.72 24.42
CA THR A 487 -10.65 22.32 25.61
C THR A 487 -9.60 22.81 26.61
N LEU A 488 -8.53 22.05 26.83
CA LEU A 488 -7.42 22.43 27.71
C LEU A 488 -6.63 23.62 27.17
N LEU A 489 -6.39 23.69 25.86
CA LEU A 489 -5.75 24.85 25.21
C LEU A 489 -6.57 26.13 25.43
N TYR A 490 -7.88 26.07 25.18
CA TYR A 490 -8.78 27.19 25.44
C TYR A 490 -8.84 27.59 26.91
N TRP A 491 -8.76 26.61 27.82
CA TRP A 491 -8.70 26.86 29.26
C TRP A 491 -7.38 27.53 29.64
N ASP A 492 -6.25 27.06 29.13
CA ASP A 492 -4.92 27.58 29.46
C ASP A 492 -4.78 29.06 29.07
N ASP A 493 -5.31 29.44 27.91
CA ASP A 493 -5.35 30.83 27.45
C ASP A 493 -6.08 31.78 28.43
N LYS A 494 -7.08 31.27 29.16
CA LYS A 494 -7.90 32.06 30.10
C LYS A 494 -7.44 31.96 31.55
N HIS A 495 -7.07 30.76 31.99
CA HIS A 495 -6.77 30.42 33.38
C HIS A 495 -5.60 29.43 33.46
N PRO A 496 -4.37 29.86 33.12
CA PRO A 496 -3.22 28.94 33.01
C PRO A 496 -2.85 28.26 34.33
N GLN A 497 -3.11 28.91 35.46
CA GLN A 497 -2.88 28.32 36.79
C GLN A 497 -3.85 27.18 37.11
N GLU A 498 -5.11 27.28 36.66
CA GLU A 498 -6.09 26.20 36.82
C GLU A 498 -5.67 24.98 36.00
N VAL A 499 -5.20 25.19 34.76
CA VAL A 499 -4.71 24.11 33.89
C VAL A 499 -3.44 23.46 34.42
N ALA A 500 -2.46 24.24 34.89
CA ALA A 500 -1.25 23.71 35.50
C ALA A 500 -1.56 22.81 36.72
N SER A 501 -2.49 23.25 37.57
CA SER A 501 -3.00 22.45 38.70
C SER A 501 -3.70 21.19 38.21
N LEU A 502 -4.60 21.29 37.23
CA LEU A 502 -5.33 20.16 36.69
C LEU A 502 -4.39 19.10 36.10
N LEU A 503 -3.43 19.50 35.28
CA LEU A 503 -2.47 18.59 34.66
C LEU A 503 -1.58 17.89 35.69
N THR A 504 -1.28 18.54 36.81
CA THR A 504 -0.58 17.91 37.95
C THR A 504 -1.42 16.78 38.53
N HIS A 505 -2.72 16.99 38.76
CA HIS A 505 -3.61 15.94 39.27
C HIS A 505 -3.85 14.83 38.25
N MET A 506 -4.00 15.18 36.96
CA MET A 506 -4.09 14.21 35.86
C MET A 506 -2.84 13.35 35.79
N TRP A 507 -1.66 13.92 36.01
CA TRP A 507 -0.41 13.17 36.03
C TRP A 507 -0.39 12.14 37.16
N GLU A 508 -0.80 12.51 38.37
CA GLU A 508 -0.80 11.56 39.50
C GLU A 508 -1.77 10.38 39.27
N VAL A 509 -2.85 10.55 38.49
CA VAL A 509 -3.73 9.44 38.07
C VAL A 509 -3.04 8.50 37.06
N MET A 510 -2.30 9.05 36.10
CA MET A 510 -1.69 8.28 35.00
C MET A 510 -0.30 7.74 35.28
N LYS A 511 0.35 8.25 36.32
CA LYS A 511 1.74 7.92 36.68
C LYS A 511 1.94 6.40 36.72
N PRO A 512 2.75 5.84 35.81
CA PRO A 512 2.92 4.40 35.73
C PRO A 512 3.78 3.92 36.90
N SER A 513 3.43 2.77 37.47
CA SER A 513 4.31 2.02 38.38
C SER A 513 5.44 1.37 37.57
N ASP A 514 6.46 0.85 38.25
CA ASP A 514 7.54 0.13 37.56
C ASP A 514 7.00 -1.11 36.81
N PHE A 515 5.92 -1.73 37.30
CA PHE A 515 5.22 -2.80 36.59
C PHE A 515 4.57 -2.33 35.29
N ASP A 516 3.91 -1.17 35.31
CA ASP A 516 3.29 -0.58 34.11
C ASP A 516 4.36 -0.18 33.08
N LEU A 517 5.52 0.30 33.54
CA LEU A 517 6.65 0.67 32.68
C LEU A 517 7.31 -0.54 32.02
N ALA A 518 7.28 -1.70 32.67
CA ALA A 518 7.75 -2.96 32.09
C ALA A 518 6.82 -3.48 30.98
N ASN A 519 5.55 -3.06 30.97
CA ASN A 519 4.59 -3.39 29.93
C ASN A 519 4.58 -2.30 28.84
N ASP A 520 5.25 -2.58 27.72
CA ASP A 520 5.34 -1.67 26.58
C ASP A 520 3.98 -1.14 26.08
N ILE A 521 2.90 -1.92 26.21
CA ILE A 521 1.55 -1.55 25.75
C ILE A 521 1.01 -0.40 26.61
N VAL A 522 0.89 -0.68 27.92
CA VAL A 522 0.33 0.26 28.90
C VAL A 522 1.21 1.50 28.96
N ARG A 523 2.53 1.32 28.96
CA ARG A 523 3.51 2.39 28.91
C ARG A 523 3.30 3.30 27.70
N ASN A 524 3.23 2.74 26.49
CA ASN A 524 3.13 3.55 25.27
C ASN A 524 1.82 4.33 25.20
N VAL A 525 0.69 3.73 25.60
CA VAL A 525 -0.60 4.43 25.63
C VAL A 525 -0.59 5.55 26.67
N ILE A 526 -0.09 5.31 27.88
CA ILE A 526 0.06 6.37 28.89
C ILE A 526 0.89 7.53 28.35
N PHE A 527 2.02 7.23 27.70
CA PHE A 527 2.90 8.26 27.16
C PHE A 527 2.29 9.01 26.00
N GLU A 528 1.57 8.33 25.12
CA GLU A 528 0.88 8.96 24.00
C GLU A 528 -0.19 9.95 24.50
N ARG A 529 -1.03 9.52 25.45
CA ARG A 529 -2.07 10.36 26.05
C ARG A 529 -1.49 11.55 26.81
N CYS A 530 -0.51 11.31 27.70
CA CYS A 530 0.14 12.38 28.46
C CYS A 530 0.86 13.37 27.54
N ARG A 531 1.61 12.89 26.53
CA ARG A 531 2.25 13.77 25.55
C ARG A 531 1.23 14.64 24.82
N THR A 532 0.09 14.05 24.43
CA THR A 532 -0.96 14.75 23.69
C THR A 532 -1.62 15.82 24.55
N LEU A 533 -2.11 15.47 25.74
CA LEU A 533 -2.86 16.41 26.58
C LEU A 533 -1.96 17.42 27.30
N PHE A 534 -0.75 17.03 27.72
CA PHE A 534 0.14 17.94 28.45
C PHE A 534 0.76 18.99 27.52
N ALA A 535 0.71 18.77 26.20
CA ALA A 535 1.04 19.80 25.23
C ALA A 535 0.15 21.04 25.34
N ALA A 536 -1.00 20.97 26.02
CA ALA A 536 -1.82 22.13 26.33
C ALA A 536 -1.11 23.15 27.25
N HIS A 537 -0.13 22.72 28.06
CA HIS A 537 0.63 23.59 28.94
C HIS A 537 2.14 23.28 28.87
N PRO A 538 2.96 24.13 28.22
CA PRO A 538 4.37 23.83 27.93
C PRO A 538 5.20 23.41 29.15
N ARG A 539 4.95 24.01 30.32
CA ARG A 539 5.71 23.68 31.53
C ARG A 539 5.42 22.25 32.03
N SER A 540 4.15 21.84 32.04
CA SER A 540 3.75 20.49 32.44
C SER A 540 4.29 19.43 31.48
N LEU A 541 4.34 19.73 30.18
CA LEU A 541 4.98 18.84 29.21
C LEU A 541 6.48 18.69 29.47
N ILE A 542 7.19 19.78 29.77
CA ILE A 542 8.62 19.74 30.11
C ILE A 542 8.83 18.89 31.36
N ASP A 543 8.07 19.12 32.44
CA ASP A 543 8.21 18.38 33.69
C ASP A 543 7.92 16.87 33.48
N PHE A 544 6.96 16.51 32.63
CA PHE A 544 6.71 15.12 32.22
C PHE A 544 7.87 14.50 31.43
N ILE A 545 8.45 15.22 30.47
CA ILE A 545 9.61 14.76 29.69
C ILE A 545 10.83 14.57 30.59
N GLU A 546 11.06 15.48 31.54
CA GLU A 546 12.13 15.35 32.53
C GLU A 546 11.94 14.13 33.41
N TRP A 547 10.71 13.88 33.89
CA TRP A 547 10.39 12.66 34.63
C TRP A 547 10.65 11.41 33.79
N PHE A 548 10.21 11.40 32.53
CA PHE A 548 10.39 10.29 31.59
C PHE A 548 11.87 9.97 31.38
N LYS A 549 12.68 10.99 31.08
CA LYS A 549 14.13 10.84 30.91
C LYS A 549 14.77 10.23 32.16
N ARG A 550 14.48 10.80 33.32
CA ARG A 550 15.03 10.31 34.59
C ARG A 550 14.65 8.86 34.87
N LYS A 551 13.43 8.45 34.55
CA LYS A 551 12.91 7.12 34.89
C LYS A 551 13.24 6.01 33.91
N LEU A 552 13.36 6.30 32.62
CA LEU A 552 13.57 5.27 31.59
C LEU A 552 14.95 5.34 30.93
N VAL A 553 15.62 6.49 30.97
CA VAL A 553 16.95 6.67 30.38
C VAL A 553 18.01 6.62 31.46
N ASP A 554 17.83 7.39 32.54
CA ASP A 554 18.85 7.55 33.58
C ASP A 554 18.79 6.45 34.66
N GLN A 555 17.65 5.76 34.79
CA GLN A 555 17.45 4.63 35.71
C GLN A 555 17.05 3.38 34.91
N PRO A 556 17.94 2.39 34.69
CA PRO A 556 17.54 1.15 34.04
C PRO A 556 16.51 0.43 34.92
N LEU A 557 15.33 0.15 34.36
CA LEU A 557 14.31 -0.68 35.00
C LEU A 557 14.94 -2.03 35.38
N GLN A 558 14.98 -2.34 36.68
CA GLN A 558 15.41 -3.66 37.14
C GLN A 558 14.27 -4.65 36.84
N TYR A 559 14.42 -5.44 35.78
CA TYR A 559 13.53 -6.56 35.52
C TYR A 559 13.72 -7.61 36.63
N THR A 560 12.81 -7.65 37.61
CA THR A 560 12.65 -8.82 38.46
C THR A 560 12.12 -9.94 37.59
N THR A 561 13.00 -10.83 37.16
CA THR A 561 12.64 -12.12 36.58
C THR A 561 11.80 -12.89 37.60
N TYR A 562 10.48 -12.92 37.40
CA TYR A 562 9.63 -13.88 38.09
C TYR A 562 9.98 -15.27 37.54
N ASN A 563 10.77 -16.01 38.32
CA ASN A 563 10.83 -17.45 38.20
C ASN A 563 9.41 -17.97 38.48
N THR A 564 8.75 -18.47 37.44
CA THR A 564 7.51 -19.23 37.54
C THR A 564 7.74 -20.44 38.45
N ALA A 565 7.01 -20.49 39.56
CA ALA A 565 6.70 -21.70 40.31
C ALA A 565 5.25 -22.10 40.04
#